data_AF-A0A0B2P392-F1
#
_entry.id   AF-A0A0B2P392-F1
#
_cell.length_a   1.000
_cell.length_b   1.000
_cell.length_c   1.000
_cell.angle_alpha   90.00
_cell.angle_beta   90.00
_cell.angle_gamma   90.00
#
_symmetry.space_group_name_H-M   'P 1'
#
loop_
_entity.id
_entity.type
_entity.pdbx_description
1 polymer ?
#
loop_
_entity_poly.entity_id
_entity_poly.type
_entity_poly.pdbx_seq_one_letter_code
_entity_poly.pdbx_strand_id
1 'polypeptide(L)'
;MEAAMGLMRRIPPKHTETALSALLSLMPDNSSDLLSQVDQPLQVLCDVECGKEFILCEYNRDADSYRSPWSNKYHPPLEDGSLPSSELRKLEIEANDIFAIYRDQYYEGGISSVYMWEDDNEGFVACFLIKKDGSKTGQGRRGYLEEGAWDAIHVIEMSMKLSVADGHLCNMGRMIEEMESKLRNSLDQVYFGKTREMVCTLRPPSEVAQLRMPDSA
;
A
#
# COMPACT_ATOMS: atom_id res chain seq x y z
N MET A 1 2.63 -24.10 0.20
CA MET A 1 2.11 -22.74 -0.05
C MET A 1 0.97 -22.34 0.87
N GLU A 2 -0.18 -23.04 0.87
CA GLU A 2 -1.35 -22.66 1.68
C GLU A 2 -1.05 -22.48 3.19
N ALA A 3 -0.28 -23.38 3.78
CA ALA A 3 0.14 -23.29 5.18
C ALA A 3 1.03 -22.06 5.46
N ALA A 4 1.91 -21.69 4.52
CA ALA A 4 2.76 -20.51 4.63
C ALA A 4 1.93 -19.22 4.60
N MET A 5 0.97 -19.13 3.67
CA MET A 5 0.02 -18.02 3.60
C MET A 5 -0.92 -17.97 4.83
N GLY A 6 -1.28 -19.14 5.37
CA GLY A 6 -2.01 -19.25 6.63
C GLY A 6 -1.21 -18.72 7.83
N LEU A 7 0.10 -18.96 7.84
CA LEU A 7 1.01 -18.48 8.87
C LEU A 7 1.19 -16.96 8.79
N MET A 8 1.45 -16.41 7.60
CA MET A 8 1.60 -14.96 7.40
C MET A 8 0.36 -14.18 7.82
N ARG A 9 -0.84 -14.74 7.67
CA ARG A 9 -2.11 -14.13 8.14
C ARG A 9 -2.31 -14.18 9.65
N ARG A 10 -1.52 -14.96 10.40
CA ARG A 10 -1.68 -15.19 11.84
C ARG A 10 -0.52 -14.66 12.68
N ILE A 11 0.66 -14.52 12.09
CA ILE A 11 1.82 -13.92 12.73
C ILE A 11 1.51 -12.45 13.04
N PRO A 12 1.97 -11.90 14.19
CA PRO A 12 1.86 -10.49 14.48
C PRO A 12 2.42 -9.64 13.33
N PRO A 13 1.65 -8.69 12.75
CA PRO A 13 2.08 -7.92 11.57
C PRO A 13 3.41 -7.16 11.74
N LYS A 14 3.82 -6.87 12.99
CA LYS A 14 5.12 -6.26 13.30
C LYS A 14 6.33 -7.16 12.97
N HIS A 15 6.11 -8.45 12.77
CA HIS A 15 7.17 -9.43 12.51
C HIS A 15 7.09 -10.04 11.11
N THR A 16 6.27 -9.48 10.21
CA THR A 16 6.05 -9.98 8.85
C THR A 16 7.37 -10.12 8.08
N GLU A 17 8.27 -9.14 8.13
CA GLU A 17 9.55 -9.20 7.42
C GLU A 17 10.45 -10.35 7.92
N THR A 18 10.61 -10.48 9.23
CA THR A 18 11.40 -11.56 9.83
C THR A 18 10.78 -12.94 9.55
N ALA A 19 9.45 -13.03 9.60
CA ALA A 19 8.73 -14.26 9.31
C ALA A 19 8.87 -14.66 7.83
N LEU A 20 8.76 -13.70 6.91
CA LEU A 20 8.95 -13.94 5.48
C LEU A 20 10.39 -14.38 5.19
N SER A 21 11.40 -13.71 5.76
CA SER A 21 12.80 -14.11 5.62
C SER A 21 13.07 -15.55 6.10
N ALA A 22 12.47 -15.93 7.23
CA ALA A 22 12.55 -17.30 7.74
C ALA A 22 11.86 -18.30 6.79
N LEU A 23 10.68 -17.96 6.24
CA LEU A 23 9.97 -18.80 5.28
C LEU A 23 10.75 -18.99 3.97
N LEU A 24 11.37 -17.92 3.45
CA LEU A 24 12.23 -17.98 2.27
C LEU A 24 13.45 -18.88 2.50
N SER A 25 14.00 -18.87 3.71
CA SER A 25 15.12 -19.75 4.10
C SER A 25 14.68 -21.23 4.24
N LEU A 26 13.44 -21.48 4.65
CA LEU A 26 12.88 -22.83 4.83
C LEU A 26 12.38 -23.45 3.52
N MET A 27 11.86 -22.64 2.60
CA MET A 27 11.27 -23.08 1.33
C MET A 27 11.82 -22.24 0.17
N PRO A 28 13.11 -22.40 -0.20
CA PRO A 28 13.74 -21.60 -1.26
C PRO A 28 13.05 -21.79 -2.62
N ASP A 29 12.54 -22.99 -2.90
CA ASP A 29 11.88 -23.34 -4.17
C ASP A 29 10.57 -22.57 -4.41
N ASN A 30 9.95 -22.01 -3.37
CA ASN A 30 8.72 -21.23 -3.45
C ASN A 30 8.94 -19.74 -3.18
N SER A 31 10.20 -19.27 -3.25
CA SER A 31 10.56 -17.89 -2.91
C SER A 31 9.86 -16.86 -3.79
N SER A 32 9.78 -17.09 -5.10
CA SER A 32 9.08 -16.21 -6.04
C SER A 32 7.60 -16.05 -5.70
N ASP A 33 6.92 -17.16 -5.45
CA ASP A 33 5.47 -17.17 -5.18
C ASP A 33 5.14 -16.53 -3.83
N LEU A 34 6.04 -16.68 -2.84
CA LEU A 34 5.87 -16.05 -1.53
C LEU A 34 6.07 -14.54 -1.62
N LEU A 35 7.07 -14.09 -2.37
CA LEU A 35 7.37 -12.67 -2.53
C LEU A 35 6.26 -11.92 -3.30
N SER A 36 5.58 -12.58 -4.25
CA SER A 36 4.48 -11.97 -5.01
C SER A 36 3.13 -11.98 -4.28
N GLN A 37 2.94 -12.87 -3.30
CA GLN A 37 1.67 -12.98 -2.57
C GLN A 37 1.67 -12.31 -1.20
N VAL A 38 2.85 -11.98 -0.66
CA VAL A 38 2.99 -11.41 0.68
C VAL A 38 3.38 -9.94 0.55
N ASP A 39 2.45 -9.06 0.89
CA ASP A 39 2.71 -7.63 0.99
C ASP A 39 3.80 -7.34 2.04
N GLN A 40 4.81 -6.58 1.63
CA GLN A 40 5.87 -6.08 2.49
C GLN A 40 5.69 -4.58 2.74
N PRO A 41 6.13 -4.05 3.88
CA PRO A 41 6.16 -2.61 4.11
C PRO A 41 6.86 -1.89 2.96
N LEU A 42 6.23 -0.84 2.45
CA LEU A 42 6.74 -0.14 1.28
C LEU A 42 8.07 0.54 1.61
N GLN A 43 9.10 0.27 0.81
CA GLN A 43 10.40 0.93 0.93
C GLN A 43 10.46 2.15 0.01
N VAL A 44 11.40 3.05 0.28
CA VAL A 44 11.57 4.30 -0.44
C VAL A 44 13.01 4.43 -0.91
N LEU A 45 13.18 4.88 -2.15
CA LEU A 45 14.48 5.25 -2.71
C LEU A 45 14.42 6.68 -3.25
N CYS A 46 15.56 7.35 -3.32
CA CYS A 46 15.66 8.70 -3.89
C CYS A 46 16.28 8.62 -5.28
N ASP A 47 15.60 9.19 -6.26
CA ASP A 47 16.12 9.36 -7.60
C ASP A 47 17.24 10.41 -7.57
N VAL A 48 18.46 9.98 -7.87
CA VAL A 48 19.65 10.83 -7.83
C VAL A 48 19.66 11.96 -8.87
N GLU A 49 18.87 11.85 -9.95
CA GLU A 49 18.87 12.85 -11.02
C GLU A 49 17.96 14.04 -10.69
N CYS A 50 16.80 13.77 -10.08
CA CYS A 50 15.82 14.81 -9.76
C CYS A 50 15.68 15.10 -8.26
N GLY A 51 16.33 14.31 -7.40
CA GLY A 51 16.27 14.44 -5.95
C GLY A 51 14.91 14.10 -5.33
N LYS A 52 14.04 13.41 -6.07
CA LYS A 52 12.69 13.05 -5.61
C LYS A 52 12.66 11.62 -5.11
N GLU A 53 11.97 11.42 -3.99
CA GLU A 53 11.71 10.10 -3.43
C GLU A 53 10.63 9.36 -4.23
N PHE A 54 10.75 8.04 -4.32
CA PHE A 54 9.76 7.15 -4.92
C PHE A 54 9.66 5.83 -4.16
N ILE A 55 8.53 5.15 -4.32
CA ILE A 55 8.20 3.93 -3.59
C ILE A 55 8.68 2.70 -4.36
N LEU A 56 9.29 1.75 -3.66
CA LEU A 56 9.72 0.48 -4.23
C LEU A 56 8.60 -0.56 -4.11
N CYS A 57 8.29 -1.24 -5.22
CA CYS A 57 7.39 -2.38 -5.25
C CYS A 57 7.84 -3.40 -6.30
N GLU A 58 7.13 -4.52 -6.42
CA GLU A 58 7.42 -5.53 -7.45
C GLU A 58 7.19 -4.99 -8.87
N TYR A 59 6.24 -4.07 -9.05
CA TYR A 59 5.83 -3.57 -10.37
C TYR A 59 6.82 -2.58 -11.01
N ASN A 60 7.75 -2.03 -10.23
CA ASN A 60 8.85 -1.22 -10.76
C ASN A 60 10.22 -1.89 -10.60
N ARG A 61 10.26 -3.17 -10.23
CA ARG A 61 11.49 -3.93 -10.04
C ARG A 61 11.85 -4.71 -11.31
N ASP A 62 13.12 -4.67 -11.68
CA ASP A 62 13.71 -5.56 -12.68
C ASP A 62 15.07 -6.06 -12.14
N ALA A 63 15.22 -7.38 -12.03
CA ALA A 63 16.29 -8.02 -11.25
C ALA A 63 16.41 -7.42 -9.82
N ASP A 64 17.51 -6.73 -9.52
CA ASP A 64 17.74 -6.04 -8.24
C ASP A 64 17.69 -4.51 -8.37
N SER A 65 17.14 -4.01 -9.47
CA SER A 65 17.05 -2.59 -9.78
C SER A 65 15.60 -2.11 -9.80
N TYR A 66 15.39 -0.84 -9.44
CA TYR A 66 14.05 -0.25 -9.37
C TYR A 66 13.94 0.98 -10.27
N ARG A 67 12.88 1.04 -11.08
CA ARG A 67 12.60 2.15 -11.99
C ARG A 67 12.00 3.33 -11.23
N SER A 68 12.63 4.49 -11.37
CA SER A 68 12.09 5.76 -10.88
C SER A 68 10.93 6.23 -11.77
N PRO A 69 9.79 6.64 -11.20
CA PRO A 69 8.69 7.23 -11.96
C PRO A 69 9.04 8.64 -12.46
N TRP A 70 10.12 9.26 -11.96
CA TRP A 70 10.52 10.61 -12.29
C TRP A 70 11.47 10.64 -13.49
N SER A 71 12.65 10.02 -13.38
CA SER A 71 13.65 9.96 -14.46
C SER A 71 13.42 8.84 -15.47
N ASN A 72 12.53 7.88 -15.17
CA ASN A 72 12.35 6.64 -15.93
C ASN A 72 13.60 5.74 -15.98
N LYS A 73 14.52 5.90 -15.03
CA LYS A 73 15.77 5.12 -14.95
C LYS A 73 15.75 4.14 -13.80
N TYR A 74 16.48 3.05 -13.98
CA TYR A 74 16.67 2.02 -12.97
C TYR A 74 17.78 2.40 -11.99
N HIS A 75 17.57 2.04 -10.72
CA HIS A 75 18.53 2.20 -9.64
C HIS A 75 18.70 0.87 -8.89
N PRO A 76 19.90 0.25 -8.88
CA PRO A 76 21.10 0.60 -9.66
C PRO A 76 20.86 0.64 -11.19
N PRO A 77 21.75 1.28 -11.98
CA PRO A 77 21.58 1.37 -13.43
C PRO A 77 21.50 -0.01 -14.09
N LEU A 78 20.52 -0.18 -14.98
CA LEU A 78 20.28 -1.38 -15.76
C LEU A 78 20.06 -0.99 -17.23
N GLU A 79 20.77 -1.63 -18.16
CA GLU A 79 20.68 -1.31 -19.60
C GLU A 79 19.46 -1.95 -20.26
N ASP A 80 19.06 -3.15 -19.81
CA ASP A 80 18.03 -3.99 -20.44
C ASP A 80 16.69 -4.02 -19.65
N GLY A 81 16.45 -2.98 -18.84
CA GLY A 81 15.26 -2.92 -17.99
C GLY A 81 13.97 -2.70 -18.78
N SER A 82 12.88 -3.32 -18.34
CA SER A 82 11.56 -3.15 -18.96
C SER A 82 11.02 -1.72 -18.82
N LEU A 83 10.65 -1.07 -19.93
CA LEU A 83 10.13 0.29 -19.93
C LEU A 83 8.74 0.36 -20.59
N PRO A 84 7.83 1.23 -20.10
CA PRO A 84 6.56 1.46 -20.78
C PRO A 84 6.77 2.14 -22.13
N SER A 85 5.84 1.94 -23.07
CA SER A 85 5.79 2.66 -24.33
C SER A 85 5.74 4.18 -24.14
N SER A 86 6.14 4.92 -25.18
CA SER A 86 6.19 6.39 -25.13
C SER A 86 4.83 7.05 -24.86
N GLU A 87 3.74 6.42 -25.28
CA GLU A 87 2.38 6.92 -25.02
C GLU A 87 1.97 6.66 -23.56
N LEU A 88 2.19 5.44 -23.07
CA LEU A 88 1.89 5.08 -21.69
C LEU A 88 2.77 5.84 -20.69
N ARG A 89 4.04 6.10 -21.03
CA ARG A 89 4.94 6.91 -20.22
C ARG A 89 4.44 8.35 -20.05
N LYS A 90 3.83 8.95 -21.07
CA LYS A 90 3.23 10.30 -20.93
C LYS A 90 2.07 10.27 -19.94
N LEU A 91 1.24 9.25 -20.02
CA LEU A 91 0.12 9.04 -19.09
C LEU A 91 0.62 8.76 -17.67
N GLU A 92 1.70 7.99 -17.51
CA GLU A 92 2.32 7.71 -16.22
C GLU A 92 2.86 8.98 -15.55
N ILE A 93 3.49 9.89 -16.31
CA ILE A 93 3.96 11.19 -15.80
C ILE A 93 2.77 12.04 -15.34
N GLU A 94 1.73 12.17 -16.16
CA GLU A 94 0.53 12.94 -15.82
C GLU A 94 -0.18 12.35 -14.59
N ALA A 95 -0.25 11.02 -14.49
CA ALA A 95 -0.79 10.33 -13.32
C ALA A 95 0.01 10.65 -12.05
N ASN A 96 1.34 10.59 -12.10
CA ASN A 96 2.18 10.92 -10.94
C ASN A 96 1.94 12.36 -10.46
N ASP A 97 1.76 13.31 -11.38
CA ASP A 97 1.46 14.71 -11.04
C ASP A 97 0.08 14.86 -10.39
N ILE A 98 -0.96 14.25 -10.96
CA ILE A 98 -2.33 14.31 -10.40
C ILE A 98 -2.41 13.61 -9.05
N PHE A 99 -1.83 12.41 -8.93
CA PHE A 99 -1.89 11.65 -7.69
C PHE A 99 -1.00 12.22 -6.58
N ALA A 100 0.01 13.02 -6.91
CA ALA A 100 0.72 13.83 -5.93
C ALA A 100 -0.22 14.88 -5.29
N ILE A 101 -1.12 15.49 -6.06
CA ILE A 101 -2.15 16.40 -5.54
C ILE A 101 -3.14 15.64 -4.66
N TYR A 102 -3.60 14.45 -5.10
CA TYR A 102 -4.47 13.59 -4.29
C TYR A 102 -3.82 13.24 -2.93
N ARG A 103 -2.54 12.84 -2.96
CA ARG A 103 -1.75 12.58 -1.75
C ARG A 103 -1.75 13.78 -0.82
N ASP A 104 -1.45 14.97 -1.33
CA ASP A 104 -1.37 16.17 -0.50
C ASP A 104 -2.72 16.57 0.08
N GLN A 105 -3.82 16.42 -0.68
CA GLN A 105 -5.18 16.72 -0.21
C GLN A 105 -5.68 15.74 0.86
N TYR A 106 -5.37 14.45 0.73
CA TYR A 106 -5.92 13.41 1.61
C TYR A 106 -4.99 12.98 2.75
N TYR A 107 -3.67 13.10 2.58
CA TYR A 107 -2.66 12.64 3.54
C TYR A 107 -1.80 13.75 4.11
N GLU A 108 -1.92 14.99 3.59
CA GLU A 108 -1.17 16.16 4.04
C GLU A 108 0.35 15.88 4.08
N GLY A 109 0.85 15.19 3.04
CA GLY A 109 2.24 14.79 2.86
C GLY A 109 2.42 13.28 2.65
N GLY A 110 3.65 12.80 2.86
CA GLY A 110 4.05 11.43 2.51
C GLY A 110 4.60 11.33 1.09
N ILE A 111 4.70 10.11 0.57
CA ILE A 111 5.27 9.81 -0.75
C ILE A 111 4.21 9.06 -1.55
N SER A 112 4.17 9.35 -2.85
CA SER A 112 3.29 8.67 -3.79
C SER A 112 4.08 8.31 -5.04
N SER A 113 3.73 7.20 -5.68
CA SER A 113 4.34 6.77 -6.94
C SER A 113 3.31 6.03 -7.78
N VAL A 114 3.31 6.29 -9.09
CA VAL A 114 2.48 5.58 -10.06
C VAL A 114 3.40 4.90 -11.07
N TYR A 115 3.15 3.62 -11.30
CA TYR A 115 3.81 2.81 -12.32
C TYR A 115 2.77 2.26 -13.30
N MET A 116 3.04 2.34 -14.60
CA MET A 116 2.18 1.78 -15.63
C MET A 116 2.96 0.84 -16.54
N TRP A 117 2.31 -0.23 -16.99
CA TRP A 117 2.83 -1.17 -17.96
C TRP A 117 1.71 -1.67 -18.89
N GLU A 118 2.09 -2.14 -20.08
CA GLU A 118 1.11 -2.71 -21.01
C GLU A 118 0.52 -4.01 -20.47
N ASP A 119 -0.76 -4.25 -20.79
CA ASP A 119 -1.39 -5.56 -20.64
C ASP A 119 -1.56 -6.21 -22.02
N ASP A 120 -1.44 -7.54 -22.07
CA ASP A 120 -1.53 -8.32 -23.30
C ASP A 120 -2.92 -8.21 -23.99
N ASN A 121 -3.96 -7.80 -23.26
CA ASN A 121 -5.35 -7.76 -23.74
C ASN A 121 -5.80 -6.40 -24.30
N GLU A 122 -4.93 -5.67 -25.00
CA GLU A 122 -5.22 -4.31 -25.51
C GLU A 122 -5.61 -3.32 -24.38
N GLY A 123 -4.92 -3.44 -23.25
CA GLY A 123 -5.11 -2.62 -22.06
C GLY A 123 -3.79 -2.11 -21.50
N PHE A 124 -3.86 -1.51 -20.32
CA PHE A 124 -2.69 -1.23 -19.49
C PHE A 124 -3.07 -1.41 -18.03
N VAL A 125 -2.07 -1.70 -17.21
CA VAL A 125 -2.23 -1.75 -15.76
C VAL A 125 -1.52 -0.56 -15.15
N ALA A 126 -2.11 0.02 -14.11
CA ALA A 126 -1.52 1.05 -13.29
C ALA A 126 -1.43 0.57 -11.85
N CYS A 127 -0.26 0.72 -11.24
CA CYS A 127 -0.04 0.56 -9.82
C CYS A 127 0.15 1.93 -9.20
N PHE A 128 -0.78 2.34 -8.34
CA PHE A 128 -0.68 3.55 -7.54
C PHE A 128 -0.36 3.21 -6.09
N LEU A 129 0.73 3.78 -5.58
CA LEU A 129 1.21 3.56 -4.23
C LEU A 129 1.22 4.86 -3.43
N ILE A 130 0.86 4.74 -2.14
CA ILE A 130 1.00 5.82 -1.15
C ILE A 130 1.68 5.26 0.09
N LYS A 131 2.68 5.99 0.57
CA LYS A 131 3.32 5.76 1.86
C LYS A 131 3.27 7.04 2.70
N LYS A 132 2.66 6.96 3.87
CA LYS A 132 2.65 8.04 4.86
C LYS A 132 3.16 7.52 6.20
N ASP A 133 4.31 8.04 6.60
CA ASP A 133 4.88 7.81 7.92
C ASP A 133 4.45 8.93 8.87
N GLY A 134 3.66 8.58 9.88
CA GLY A 134 3.18 9.46 10.94
C GLY A 134 4.15 9.59 12.11
N SER A 135 5.17 8.73 12.23
CA SER A 135 6.11 8.73 13.36
C SER A 135 6.98 9.99 13.40
N LYS A 136 7.47 10.45 12.24
CA LYS A 136 8.39 11.60 12.15
C LYS A 136 7.74 12.95 12.35
N THR A 137 6.44 13.07 12.13
CA THR A 137 5.74 14.37 12.07
C THR A 137 4.93 14.69 13.31
N GLY A 138 4.74 13.73 14.22
CA GLY A 138 3.95 13.95 15.45
C GLY A 138 2.50 14.40 15.18
N GLN A 139 2.01 14.25 13.94
CA GLN A 139 0.66 14.66 13.51
C GLN A 139 -0.45 13.76 14.06
N GLY A 140 -0.18 12.96 15.10
CA GLY A 140 -1.24 12.44 15.94
C GLY A 140 -1.93 13.64 16.60
N ARG A 141 -3.13 13.99 16.16
CA ARG A 141 -3.96 15.13 16.65
C ARG A 141 -4.16 15.22 18.18
N ARG A 142 -3.55 14.34 18.99
CA ARG A 142 -3.69 14.30 20.44
C ARG A 142 -2.41 13.96 21.22
N GLY A 143 -1.21 13.94 20.63
CA GLY A 143 0.03 13.70 21.40
C GLY A 143 0.14 12.33 22.11
N TYR A 144 -0.78 11.41 21.86
CA TYR A 144 -0.77 10.02 22.37
C TYR A 144 -0.30 9.01 21.32
N LEU A 145 -0.09 9.44 20.07
CA LEU A 145 0.37 8.57 18.99
C LEU A 145 1.88 8.78 18.84
N GLU A 146 2.67 7.82 19.30
CA GLU A 146 4.13 7.86 19.18
C GLU A 146 4.57 7.41 17.77
N GLU A 147 3.91 6.40 17.21
CA GLU A 147 4.25 5.81 15.91
C GLU A 147 2.99 5.39 15.15
N GLY A 148 3.00 5.56 13.82
CA GLY A 148 1.94 5.10 12.93
C GLY A 148 2.38 5.22 11.48
N ALA A 149 2.03 4.25 10.65
CA ALA A 149 2.33 4.24 9.22
C ALA A 149 1.11 3.81 8.42
N TRP A 150 0.97 4.38 7.23
CA TRP A 150 -0.03 4.00 6.23
C TRP A 150 0.69 3.66 4.94
N ASP A 151 0.51 2.42 4.49
CA ASP A 151 0.96 1.94 3.19
C ASP A 151 -0.29 1.51 2.41
N ALA A 152 -0.48 2.03 1.20
CA ALA A 152 -1.57 1.65 0.31
C ALA A 152 -1.05 1.36 -1.09
N ILE A 153 -1.58 0.28 -1.68
CA ILE A 153 -1.21 -0.24 -3.00
C ILE A 153 -2.51 -0.47 -3.78
N HIS A 154 -2.65 0.19 -4.92
CA HIS A 154 -3.81 0.08 -5.80
C HIS A 154 -3.35 -0.41 -7.16
N VAL A 155 -3.66 -1.65 -7.51
CA VAL A 155 -3.40 -2.22 -8.83
C VAL A 155 -4.70 -2.18 -9.64
N ILE A 156 -4.69 -1.49 -10.78
CA ILE A 156 -5.88 -1.18 -11.57
C ILE A 156 -5.61 -1.56 -13.01
N GLU A 157 -6.39 -2.50 -13.53
CA GLU A 157 -6.39 -2.88 -14.94
C GLU A 157 -7.39 -2.00 -15.70
N MET A 158 -6.95 -1.43 -16.82
CA MET A 158 -7.77 -0.58 -17.67
C MET A 158 -7.73 -1.05 -19.12
N SER A 159 -8.90 -1.16 -19.75
CA SER A 159 -8.99 -1.35 -21.19
C SER A 159 -8.72 -0.04 -21.93
N MET A 160 -8.00 -0.10 -23.07
CA MET A 160 -7.81 1.06 -23.94
C MET A 160 -9.10 1.46 -24.70
N LYS A 161 -10.14 0.60 -24.71
CA LYS A 161 -11.40 0.83 -25.42
C LYS A 161 -12.46 1.55 -24.57
N LEU A 162 -12.07 2.59 -23.83
CA LEU A 162 -13.03 3.38 -23.06
C LEU A 162 -13.63 4.53 -23.89
N SER A 163 -14.95 4.72 -23.81
CA SER A 163 -15.61 5.91 -24.35
C SER A 163 -15.20 7.14 -23.54
N VAL A 164 -14.41 8.00 -24.16
CA VAL A 164 -13.72 9.14 -23.55
C VAL A 164 -14.69 10.29 -23.26
N ALA A 165 -15.52 10.16 -22.22
CA ALA A 165 -16.19 11.34 -21.65
C ALA A 165 -15.26 12.08 -20.67
N ASP A 166 -14.62 11.34 -19.75
CA ASP A 166 -13.87 11.92 -18.62
C ASP A 166 -12.36 11.59 -18.60
N GLY A 167 -11.85 10.74 -19.52
CA GLY A 167 -10.43 10.34 -19.58
C GLY A 167 -10.03 9.24 -18.56
N HIS A 168 -8.97 8.49 -18.87
CA HIS A 168 -8.52 7.34 -18.06
C HIS A 168 -8.13 7.73 -16.63
N LEU A 169 -7.43 8.85 -16.45
CA LEU A 169 -6.96 9.29 -15.13
C LEU A 169 -8.10 9.70 -14.19
N CYS A 170 -9.14 10.37 -14.69
CA CYS A 170 -10.31 10.71 -13.87
C CYS A 170 -11.08 9.46 -13.42
N ASN A 171 -11.21 8.48 -14.30
CA ASN A 171 -11.83 7.19 -13.95
C ASN A 171 -11.02 6.46 -12.89
N MET A 172 -9.70 6.39 -13.07
CA MET A 172 -8.77 5.81 -12.11
C MET A 172 -8.84 6.52 -10.75
N GLY A 173 -8.83 7.85 -10.75
CA GLY A 173 -8.93 8.67 -9.53
C GLY A 173 -10.21 8.41 -8.75
N ARG A 174 -11.37 8.39 -9.42
CA ARG A 174 -12.66 8.07 -8.77
C ARG A 174 -12.68 6.67 -8.16
N MET A 175 -12.15 5.68 -8.86
CA MET A 175 -12.07 4.30 -8.35
C MET A 175 -11.19 4.21 -7.11
N ILE A 176 -10.00 4.83 -7.15
CA ILE A 176 -9.07 4.85 -6.01
C ILE A 176 -9.70 5.55 -4.81
N GLU A 177 -10.28 6.74 -5.01
CA GLU A 177 -10.88 7.54 -3.94
C GLU A 177 -12.03 6.78 -3.26
N GLU A 178 -12.90 6.13 -4.04
CA GLU A 178 -14.00 5.33 -3.51
C GLU A 178 -13.47 4.11 -2.72
N MET A 179 -12.47 3.40 -3.25
CA MET A 179 -11.85 2.25 -2.58
C MET A 179 -11.16 2.65 -1.28
N GLU A 180 -10.34 3.70 -1.29
CA GLU A 180 -9.65 4.24 -0.11
C GLU A 180 -10.63 4.67 0.97
N SER A 181 -11.72 5.35 0.60
CA SER A 181 -12.75 5.76 1.55
C SER A 181 -13.41 4.57 2.24
N LYS A 182 -13.75 3.51 1.49
CA LYS A 182 -14.30 2.27 2.04
C LYS A 182 -13.29 1.55 2.96
N LEU A 183 -12.02 1.46 2.55
CA LEU A 183 -10.97 0.82 3.35
C LEU A 183 -10.71 1.56 4.66
N ARG A 184 -10.64 2.90 4.64
CA ARG A 184 -10.50 3.71 5.86
C ARG A 184 -11.64 3.48 6.84
N ASN A 185 -12.89 3.46 6.37
CA ASN A 185 -14.04 3.20 7.23
C ASN A 185 -14.00 1.77 7.82
N SER A 186 -13.59 0.78 7.04
CA SER A 186 -13.44 -0.59 7.51
C SER A 186 -12.33 -0.72 8.57
N LEU A 187 -11.18 -0.07 8.34
CA LEU A 187 -10.07 -0.05 9.29
C LEU A 187 -10.47 0.59 10.61
N ASP A 188 -11.18 1.73 10.60
CA ASP A 188 -11.65 2.37 11.83
C ASP A 188 -12.56 1.44 12.67
N GLN A 189 -13.52 0.80 12.01
CA GLN A 189 -14.44 -0.14 12.65
C GLN A 189 -13.72 -1.35 13.26
N VAL A 190 -12.70 -1.89 12.59
CA VAL A 190 -11.96 -3.06 13.09
C VAL A 190 -10.98 -2.64 14.20
N TYR A 191 -10.13 -1.66 13.94
CA TYR A 191 -9.01 -1.27 14.83
C TYR A 191 -9.44 -0.56 16.10
N PHE A 192 -10.53 0.21 16.08
CA PHE A 192 -10.99 0.98 17.24
C PHE A 192 -12.36 0.53 17.76
N GLY A 193 -13.17 -0.12 16.92
CA GLY A 193 -14.44 -0.73 17.30
C GLY A 193 -14.28 -2.14 17.84
N LYS A 194 -14.05 -3.11 16.95
CA LYS A 194 -14.09 -4.54 17.28
C LYS A 194 -13.01 -4.97 18.28
N THR A 195 -11.77 -4.49 18.13
CA THR A 195 -10.67 -4.80 19.07
C THR A 195 -11.01 -4.31 20.49
N ARG A 196 -11.59 -3.11 20.61
CA ARG A 196 -12.04 -2.55 21.89
C ARG A 196 -13.16 -3.39 22.49
N GLU A 197 -14.14 -3.80 21.69
CA GLU A 197 -15.22 -4.69 22.12
C GLU A 197 -14.68 -6.02 22.66
N MET A 198 -13.72 -6.63 21.97
CA MET A 198 -13.06 -7.87 22.44
C MET A 198 -12.38 -7.68 23.80
N VAL A 199 -11.61 -6.59 23.97
CA VAL A 199 -10.95 -6.28 25.25
C VAL A 199 -11.98 -6.08 26.37
N CYS A 200 -13.05 -5.32 26.11
CA CYS A 200 -14.11 -5.08 27.08
C CYS A 200 -14.91 -6.35 27.41
N THR A 201 -15.02 -7.30 26.48
CA THR A 201 -15.68 -8.59 26.72
C THR A 201 -14.85 -9.49 27.62
N LEU A 202 -13.53 -9.54 27.38
CA LEU A 202 -12.59 -10.31 28.20
C LEU A 202 -12.41 -9.72 29.60
N ARG A 203 -12.44 -8.40 29.72
CA ARG A 203 -12.34 -7.68 30.98
C ARG A 203 -13.33 -6.50 31.00
N PRO A 204 -14.56 -6.72 31.47
CA PRO A 204 -15.55 -5.66 31.59
C PRO A 204 -15.05 -4.54 32.50
N PRO A 205 -15.29 -3.26 32.16
CA PRO A 205 -15.05 -2.15 33.07
C PRO A 205 -15.83 -2.36 34.37
N SER A 206 -15.27 -1.89 35.48
CA SER A 206 -15.83 -2.04 36.84
C SER A 206 -17.29 -1.60 36.93
N GLU A 207 -17.64 -0.54 36.19
CA GLU A 207 -18.98 0.04 36.11
C GLU A 207 -20.02 -0.94 35.52
N VAL A 208 -19.62 -1.81 34.59
CA VAL A 208 -20.49 -2.82 33.96
C VAL A 208 -20.58 -4.09 34.80
N ALA A 209 -19.52 -4.43 35.53
CA ALA A 209 -19.50 -5.58 36.44
C ALA A 209 -20.46 -5.38 37.64
N GLN A 210 -20.60 -4.14 38.13
CA GLN A 210 -21.50 -3.79 39.24
C GLN A 210 -22.99 -3.90 38.87
N LEU A 211 -23.36 -3.71 37.60
CA LEU A 211 -24.74 -3.85 37.12
C LEU A 211 -25.21 -5.31 36.99
N ARG A 212 -24.30 -6.30 37.08
CA ARG A 212 -24.62 -7.73 36.90
C ARG A 212 -24.82 -8.52 38.20
N MET A 213 -24.80 -7.88 39.36
CA MET A 213 -25.19 -8.53 40.61
C MET A 213 -26.69 -8.31 40.84
N PRO A 214 -27.59 -9.28 40.57
CA PRO A 214 -28.87 -9.27 41.24
C PRO A 214 -28.63 -9.56 42.71
N ASP A 215 -29.20 -8.72 43.58
CA ASP A 215 -29.26 -8.97 45.01
C ASP A 215 -29.79 -10.39 45.24
N SER A 216 -28.96 -11.22 45.87
CA SER A 216 -29.39 -12.52 46.39
C SER A 216 -30.23 -12.26 47.63
N ALA A 217 -31.55 -12.28 47.47
CA ALA A 217 -32.54 -12.34 48.55
C ALA A 217 -33.44 -13.56 48.35
#